data_AF-A0A1X0T9X6-F1
#
_entry.id   AF-A0A1X0T9X6-F1
#
_cell.length_a   1.000
_cell.length_b   1.000
_cell.length_c   1.000
_cell.angle_alpha   90.00
_cell.angle_beta   90.00
_cell.angle_gamma   90.00
#
_symmetry.space_group_name_H-M   'P 1'
#
loop_
_entity.id
_entity.type
_entity.pdbx_description
1 polymer ?
#
loop_
_entity_poly.entity_id
_entity_poly.type
_entity_poly.pdbx_seq_one_letter_code
_entity_poly.pdbx_strand_id
1 'polypeptide(L)'
;MILGIQTDSCGRCVHYHNENDIAALQCAQCKQYYACFKCHDLMCDHTFVAMTTENSQPVMCGNCKTLLTYKQYQQYQCPFCQASFNPRCALHKDIYFQ
;
A
#
# COMPACT_ATOMS: atom_id res chain seq x y z
N MET A 1 -4.56 7.59 -7.84
CA MET A 1 -4.48 6.37 -8.69
C MET A 1 -3.54 5.39 -8.00
N ILE A 2 -3.77 4.08 -8.12
CA ILE A 2 -2.86 3.05 -7.59
C ILE A 2 -2.08 2.50 -8.77
N LEU A 3 -0.75 2.54 -8.70
CA LEU A 3 0.12 2.03 -9.75
C LEU A 3 0.47 0.56 -9.50
N GLY A 4 0.47 -0.24 -10.55
CA GLY A 4 0.92 -1.62 -10.47
C GLY A 4 0.67 -2.41 -11.73
N ILE A 5 1.20 -3.64 -11.74
CA ILE A 5 1.07 -4.55 -12.88
C ILE A 5 -0.25 -5.30 -12.78
N GLN A 6 -1.08 -5.15 -13.82
CA GLN A 6 -2.38 -5.81 -13.96
C GLN A 6 -3.27 -5.64 -12.72
N THR A 7 -3.35 -4.40 -12.23
CA THR A 7 -4.18 -4.09 -11.06
C THR A 7 -5.66 -4.11 -11.39
N ASP A 8 -6.46 -4.64 -10.49
CA ASP A 8 -7.90 -4.44 -10.53
C ASP A 8 -8.33 -3.08 -9.94
N SER A 9 -9.64 -2.86 -9.84
CA SER A 9 -10.21 -1.60 -9.30
C SER A 9 -9.80 -1.31 -7.85
N CYS A 10 -9.46 -2.34 -7.08
CA CYS A 10 -9.01 -2.23 -5.70
C CYS A 10 -7.48 -2.15 -5.56
N GLY A 11 -6.72 -2.26 -6.65
CA GLY A 11 -5.27 -2.21 -6.62
C GLY A 11 -4.60 -3.56 -6.32
N ARG A 12 -5.34 -4.68 -6.38
CA ARG A 12 -4.75 -6.03 -6.27
C ARG A 12 -3.99 -6.34 -7.55
N CYS A 13 -2.70 -6.67 -7.43
CA CYS A 13 -1.80 -6.84 -8.59
C CYS A 13 -1.52 -8.32 -8.86
N VAL A 14 -0.73 -8.62 -9.90
CA VAL A 14 -0.32 -10.00 -10.22
C VAL A 14 0.54 -10.66 -9.13
N HIS A 15 1.23 -9.90 -8.31
CA HIS A 15 2.07 -10.44 -7.23
C HIS A 15 1.25 -10.83 -5.99
N TYR A 16 0.24 -10.02 -5.64
CA TYR A 16 -0.60 -10.18 -4.45
C TYR A 16 -2.06 -9.89 -4.84
N HIS A 17 -2.89 -10.93 -4.81
CA HIS A 17 -4.24 -10.90 -5.35
C HIS A 17 -5.30 -11.55 -4.45
N ASN A 18 -5.04 -11.68 -3.15
CA ASN A 18 -6.09 -12.07 -2.21
C ASN A 18 -7.10 -10.94 -2.04
N GLU A 19 -8.29 -11.28 -1.55
CA GLU A 19 -9.39 -10.33 -1.39
C GLU A 19 -9.02 -9.08 -0.59
N ASN A 20 -8.13 -9.23 0.39
CA ASN A 20 -7.66 -8.19 1.30
C ASN A 20 -6.28 -7.58 0.93
N ASP A 21 -5.72 -7.90 -0.23
CA ASP A 21 -4.50 -7.28 -0.79
C ASP A 21 -4.81 -5.91 -1.42
N ILE A 22 -5.51 -5.07 -0.66
CA ILE A 22 -6.08 -3.79 -1.11
C ILE A 22 -5.39 -2.59 -0.45
N ALA A 23 -4.22 -2.75 0.17
CA ALA A 23 -3.45 -1.64 0.72
C ALA A 23 -2.42 -1.17 -0.31
N ALA A 24 -2.58 0.04 -0.84
CA ALA A 24 -1.57 0.64 -1.71
C ALA A 24 -0.64 1.54 -0.91
N LEU A 25 0.67 1.44 -1.13
CA LEU A 25 1.66 2.08 -0.27
C LEU A 25 2.43 3.15 -1.02
N GLN A 26 2.64 4.29 -0.35
CA GLN A 26 3.39 5.41 -0.89
C GLN A 26 4.89 5.11 -0.81
N CYS A 27 5.63 5.36 -1.89
CA CYS A 27 7.09 5.37 -1.86
C CYS A 27 7.60 6.75 -1.45
N ALA A 28 8.58 6.81 -0.55
CA ALA A 28 9.10 8.08 -0.03
C ALA A 28 9.88 8.91 -1.04
N GLN A 29 10.46 8.29 -2.06
CA GLN A 29 11.23 8.99 -3.09
C GLN A 29 10.32 9.59 -4.17
N CYS A 30 9.47 8.79 -4.80
CA CYS A 30 8.64 9.24 -5.92
C CYS A 30 7.23 9.76 -5.51
N LYS A 31 6.85 9.59 -4.23
CA LYS A 31 5.58 10.05 -3.63
C LYS A 31 4.30 9.49 -4.29
N GLN A 32 4.42 8.45 -5.12
CA GLN A 32 3.31 7.74 -5.73
C GLN A 32 2.89 6.51 -4.89
N TYR A 33 1.64 6.06 -5.06
CA TYR A 33 1.09 4.90 -4.38
C TYR A 33 1.11 3.67 -5.30
N TYR A 34 1.69 2.58 -4.82
CA TYR A 34 1.82 1.33 -5.56
C TYR A 34 1.05 0.20 -4.88
N ALA A 35 0.55 -0.74 -5.67
CA ALA A 35 -0.08 -1.96 -5.19
C ALA A 35 0.85 -2.77 -4.28
N CYS A 36 2.15 -2.80 -4.59
CA CYS A 36 3.18 -3.42 -3.76
C CYS A 36 4.59 -2.96 -4.15
N PHE A 37 5.60 -3.25 -3.33
CA PHE A 37 6.99 -2.90 -3.65
C PHE A 37 7.51 -3.58 -4.92
N LYS A 38 7.11 -4.83 -5.20
CA LYS A 38 7.53 -5.53 -6.43
C LYS A 38 7.00 -4.83 -7.69
N CYS A 39 5.78 -4.29 -7.64
CA CYS A 39 5.26 -3.48 -8.74
C CYS A 39 6.03 -2.18 -8.91
N HIS A 40 6.37 -1.51 -7.81
CA HIS A 40 7.22 -0.32 -7.86
C HIS A 40 8.57 -0.62 -8.50
N ASP A 41 9.29 -1.64 -8.02
CA ASP A 41 10.65 -1.95 -8.46
C ASP A 41 10.73 -2.40 -9.93
N LEU A 42 9.63 -2.91 -10.49
CA LEU A 42 9.52 -3.21 -11.93
C LEU A 42 9.17 -2.00 -12.79
N MET A 43 8.60 -0.95 -12.20
CA MET A 43 8.09 0.23 -12.90
C MET A 43 8.98 1.46 -12.73
N CYS A 44 10.00 1.39 -11.88
CA CYS A 44 10.84 2.51 -11.49
C CYS A 44 12.32 2.14 -11.53
N ASP A 45 13.17 3.13 -11.81
CA ASP A 45 14.63 2.96 -11.87
C ASP A 45 15.29 2.96 -10.48
N HIS A 46 14.50 2.83 -9.41
CA HIS A 46 14.95 2.73 -8.04
C HIS A 46 14.07 1.76 -7.25
N THR A 47 14.59 1.23 -6.15
CA THR A 47 13.82 0.37 -5.25
C THR A 47 12.85 1.18 -4.39
N PHE A 48 11.80 0.51 -3.90
CA PHE A 48 10.82 1.12 -3.01
C PHE A 48 11.52 1.70 -1.77
N VAL A 49 11.22 2.96 -1.46
CA VAL A 49 11.78 3.66 -0.30
C VAL A 49 10.69 3.78 0.76
N ALA A 50 10.99 3.26 1.95
CA ALA A 50 10.10 3.25 3.10
C ALA A 50 9.64 4.68 3.47
N MET A 51 8.36 4.81 3.86
CA MET A 51 7.78 6.07 4.31
C MET A 51 7.90 6.24 5.82
N THR A 52 8.09 7.49 6.27
CA THR A 52 7.96 7.81 7.70
C THR A 52 6.55 7.49 8.17
N THR A 53 6.41 6.97 9.38
CA THR A 53 5.09 6.72 9.98
C THR A 53 4.54 7.95 10.73
N GLU A 54 5.41 8.87 11.11
CA GLU A 54 5.04 10.12 11.77
C GLU A 54 4.58 11.18 10.77
N ASN A 55 3.49 11.88 11.11
CA ASN A 55 2.93 13.02 10.38
C ASN A 55 2.74 12.78 8.87
N SER A 56 2.48 11.53 8.46
CA SER A 56 2.29 11.14 7.06
C SER A 56 1.03 10.27 6.89
N GLN A 57 0.64 10.08 5.64
CA GLN A 57 -0.43 9.14 5.26
C GLN A 57 0.13 8.13 4.24
N PRO A 58 0.91 7.13 4.68
CA PRO A 58 1.71 6.32 3.77
C PRO A 58 0.88 5.23 3.05
N VAL A 59 -0.40 5.07 3.40
CA VAL A 59 -1.26 4.01 2.88
C VAL A 59 -2.50 4.62 2.23
N MET A 60 -2.92 4.08 1.10
CA MET A 60 -4.21 4.34 0.46
C MET A 60 -5.06 3.07 0.51
N CYS A 61 -6.31 3.19 0.98
CA CYS A 61 -7.26 2.09 0.89
C CYS A 61 -7.64 1.83 -0.57
N GLY A 62 -7.45 0.61 -1.02
CA GLY A 62 -7.78 0.15 -2.37
C GLY A 62 -9.27 0.24 -2.69
N ASN A 63 -10.13 0.01 -1.70
CA ASN A 63 -11.58 0.04 -1.89
C ASN A 63 -12.12 1.49 -1.98
N CYS A 64 -11.89 2.32 -0.96
CA CYS A 64 -12.47 3.67 -0.88
C CYS A 64 -11.51 4.81 -1.26
N LYS A 65 -10.25 4.50 -1.60
CA LYS A 65 -9.18 5.45 -1.98
C LYS A 65 -8.79 6.47 -0.91
N THR A 66 -9.32 6.35 0.32
CA THR A 66 -8.93 7.21 1.44
C THR A 66 -7.47 6.98 1.82
N LEU A 67 -6.73 8.08 2.01
CA LEU A 67 -5.38 8.07 2.55
C LEU A 67 -5.43 7.87 4.06
N LEU A 68 -4.61 6.97 4.57
CA LEU A 68 -4.57 6.53 5.94
C LEU A 68 -3.21 6.82 6.55
N THR A 69 -3.23 7.29 7.79
CA THR A 69 -2.04 7.27 8.64
C THR A 69 -1.63 5.83 8.93
N TYR A 70 -0.36 5.62 9.31
CA TYR A 70 0.10 4.30 9.71
C TYR A 70 -0.73 3.71 10.88
N LYS A 71 -1.10 4.53 11.87
CA LYS A 71 -1.94 4.13 13.01
C LYS A 71 -3.32 3.61 12.58
N GLN A 72 -3.94 4.25 11.58
CA GLN A 72 -5.22 3.80 11.04
C GLN A 72 -5.07 2.48 10.27
N TYR A 73 -4.00 2.32 9.49
CA TYR A 73 -3.72 1.10 8.76
C TYR A 73 -3.44 -0.11 9.67
N GLN A 74 -2.76 0.10 10.81
CA GLN A 74 -2.44 -0.96 11.77
C GLN A 74 -3.65 -1.64 12.43
N GLN A 75 -4.87 -1.12 12.23
CA GLN A 75 -6.10 -1.77 12.69
C GLN A 75 -6.52 -2.95 11.79
N TYR A 76 -5.78 -3.23 10.71
CA TYR A 76 -6.10 -4.26 9.70
C TYR A 76 -7.48 -4.12 9.04
N GLN A 77 -8.08 -2.94 9.18
CA GLN A 77 -9.37 -2.59 8.61
C GLN A 77 -9.36 -1.09 8.29
N CYS A 78 -9.92 -0.71 7.14
CA CYS A 78 -10.09 0.68 6.80
C CYS A 78 -11.14 1.31 7.72
N PRO A 79 -10.83 2.37 8.50
CA PRO A 79 -11.80 2.97 9.41
C PRO A 79 -12.94 3.72 8.70
N PHE A 80 -12.84 3.91 7.37
CA PHE A 80 -13.81 4.66 6.58
C PHE A 80 -14.79 3.77 5.82
N CYS A 81 -14.33 2.62 5.30
CA CYS A 81 -15.18 1.70 4.51
C CYS A 81 -15.24 0.28 5.08
N GLN A 82 -14.57 0.01 6.19
CA GLN A 82 -14.55 -1.29 6.88
C GLN A 82 -13.97 -2.46 6.08
N ALA A 83 -13.35 -2.20 4.92
CA ALA A 83 -12.65 -3.23 4.16
C ALA A 83 -11.42 -3.73 4.94
N SER A 84 -11.22 -5.04 4.97
CA SER A 84 -10.09 -5.68 5.65
C SER A 84 -8.80 -5.55 4.86
N PHE A 85 -7.69 -5.36 5.57
CA PHE A 85 -6.33 -5.41 5.02
C PHE A 85 -5.66 -6.75 5.34
N ASN A 86 -4.80 -7.22 4.45
CA ASN A 86 -4.06 -8.46 4.68
C ASN A 86 -3.07 -8.32 5.85
N PRO A 87 -3.24 -9.07 6.97
CA PRO A 87 -2.32 -8.99 8.10
C PRO A 87 -0.93 -9.51 7.77
N ARG A 88 -0.78 -10.36 6.74
CA ARG A 88 0.52 -10.86 6.28
C ARG A 88 1.40 -9.76 5.68
N CYS A 89 0.85 -8.58 5.34
CA CYS A 89 1.65 -7.42 4.93
C CYS A 89 2.63 -6.97 6.02
N ALA A 90 2.40 -7.34 7.29
CA ALA A 90 3.36 -7.10 8.38
C ALA A 90 4.73 -7.76 8.12
N LEU A 91 4.80 -8.84 7.33
CA LEU A 91 6.07 -9.48 6.93
C LEU A 91 6.95 -8.56 6.07
N HIS A 92 6.38 -7.51 5.48
CA HIS A 92 7.08 -6.55 4.64
C HIS A 92 7.23 -5.17 5.30
N LYS A 93 6.97 -5.07 6.61
CA LYS A 93 6.94 -3.80 7.34
C LYS A 93 8.20 -2.96 7.09
N ASP A 94 9.37 -3.58 7.17
CA ASP A 94 10.67 -2.91 7.05
C ASP A 94 10.98 -2.41 5.62
N ILE A 95 10.25 -2.91 4.61
CA ILE A 95 10.32 -2.39 3.24
C ILE A 95 9.46 -1.12 3.11
N TYR A 96 8.34 -1.09 3.84
CA TYR A 96 7.29 -0.11 3.62
C TYR A 96 7.37 1.10 4.54
N PHE A 97 7.91 0.94 5.74
CA PHE A 97 7.85 1.96 6.80
C PHE A 97 9.19 2.11 7.51
N GLN A 98 9.54 3.36 7.85
CA GLN A 98 10.62 3.71 8.79
C GLN A 98 10.06 4.24 10.12
#